data_AF-A0A1I5GV94-F1
#
_entry.id   AF-A0A1I5GV94-F1
#
_cell.length_a   1.000
_cell.length_b   1.000
_cell.length_c   1.000
_cell.angle_alpha   90.00
_cell.angle_beta   90.00
_cell.angle_gamma   90.00
#
_symmetry.space_group_name_H-M   'P 1'
#
loop_
_entity.id
_entity.type
_entity.pdbx_description
1 polymer ?
#
loop_
_entity_poly.entity_id
_entity_poly.type
_entity_poly.pdbx_seq_one_letter_code
_entity_poly.pdbx_strand_id
1 'polypeptide(L)'
;MWPLKSAEKVRDQAEQLSLEAQRAARVRALATNPDVIALQVERVRTQVDWLMWSGIVLGMAFCMTNVQAFAAGDAAEWSLPWLAAWLLDPMVSLVLIAVIRAEQVTARWQVASTAWARRTRWATLGATYAMNTWEAWAAVAPSAIVLHSVPPLVVFVASEAAPGLRDRLTAAVYAAAAADPSLRAAPVTVGEVVAATEQLATPQEEPAAIAEGTEETSTAPDVQQDEEAAEPPPVAQWERAELLDAGPEARIEQVMDLLRAGLVPGQDLTGEQVGLIFGQSQRHGRRALQEARRRLGPRPDPLVDEVVDEVVPSGGELVLLSTDRRLEVGA
;
A
#
# COMPACT_ATOMS: atom_id res chain seq x y z
N MET A 1 -59.03 -5.21 46.76
CA MET A 1 -58.96 -5.27 45.27
C MET A 1 -57.77 -4.46 44.71
N TRP A 2 -56.62 -4.41 45.41
CA TRP A 2 -55.50 -3.50 45.09
C TRP A 2 -54.07 -4.09 44.85
N PRO A 3 -53.85 -5.39 44.54
CA PRO A 3 -52.51 -5.89 44.20
C PRO A 3 -52.21 -6.01 42.69
N LEU A 4 -53.19 -5.83 41.80
CA LEU A 4 -53.01 -6.10 40.36
C LEU A 4 -52.24 -4.98 39.63
N LYS A 5 -52.45 -3.71 40.00
CA LYS A 5 -51.81 -2.55 39.34
C LYS A 5 -50.30 -2.46 39.57
N SER A 6 -49.80 -2.98 40.69
CA SER A 6 -48.36 -3.03 40.97
C SER A 6 -47.66 -4.12 40.18
N ALA A 7 -48.30 -5.27 39.98
CA ALA A 7 -47.75 -6.36 39.17
C ALA A 7 -47.66 -5.99 37.68
N GLU A 8 -48.64 -5.23 37.17
CA GLU A 8 -48.66 -4.72 35.79
C GLU A 8 -47.52 -3.73 35.54
N LYS A 9 -47.33 -2.75 36.43
CA LYS A 9 -46.20 -1.80 36.35
C LYS A 9 -44.82 -2.47 36.36
N VAL A 10 -44.65 -3.51 37.18
CA VAL A 10 -43.39 -4.26 37.25
C VAL A 10 -43.15 -5.06 35.96
N ARG A 11 -44.21 -5.59 35.34
CA ARG A 11 -44.12 -6.23 34.01
C ARG A 11 -43.72 -5.25 32.92
N ASP A 12 -44.36 -4.09 32.86
CA ASP A 12 -44.05 -3.05 31.86
C ASP A 12 -42.60 -2.56 32.00
N GLN A 13 -42.12 -2.38 33.23
CA GLN A 13 -40.72 -2.03 33.49
C GLN A 13 -39.75 -3.14 33.08
N ALA A 14 -40.08 -4.41 33.36
CA ALA A 14 -39.26 -5.54 32.93
C ALA A 14 -39.20 -5.66 31.40
N GLU A 15 -40.32 -5.39 30.70
CA GLU A 15 -40.39 -5.42 29.25
C GLU A 15 -39.54 -4.29 28.64
N GLN A 16 -39.64 -3.07 29.18
CA GLN A 16 -38.81 -1.93 28.78
C GLN A 16 -37.32 -2.21 28.98
N LEU A 17 -36.91 -2.74 30.13
CA LEU A 17 -35.52 -3.11 30.39
C LEU A 17 -35.03 -4.21 29.43
N SER A 18 -35.89 -5.17 29.06
CA SER A 18 -35.53 -6.21 28.10
C SER A 18 -35.35 -5.67 26.68
N LEU A 19 -36.19 -4.72 26.26
CA LEU A 19 -36.06 -4.02 24.98
C LEU A 19 -34.80 -3.15 24.92
N GLU A 20 -34.48 -2.43 26.01
CA GLU A 20 -33.25 -1.66 26.13
C GLU A 20 -32.01 -2.56 26.09
N ALA A 21 -32.05 -3.70 26.80
CA ALA A 21 -30.97 -4.69 26.78
C ALA A 21 -30.76 -5.28 25.37
N GLN A 22 -31.84 -5.59 24.65
CA GLN A 22 -31.78 -6.07 23.26
C GLN A 22 -31.22 -5.01 22.32
N ARG A 23 -31.63 -3.74 22.46
CA ARG A 23 -31.07 -2.62 21.69
C ARG A 23 -29.58 -2.45 21.95
N ALA A 24 -29.17 -2.47 23.22
CA ALA A 24 -27.76 -2.38 23.61
C ALA A 24 -26.94 -3.59 23.13
N ALA A 25 -27.53 -4.80 23.10
CA ALA A 25 -26.89 -5.99 22.53
C ALA A 25 -26.74 -5.87 21.00
N ARG A 26 -27.75 -5.31 20.31
CA ARG A 26 -27.72 -5.09 18.86
C ARG A 26 -26.72 -3.99 18.46
N VAL A 27 -26.62 -2.92 19.23
CA VAL A 27 -25.60 -1.88 19.06
C VAL A 27 -24.20 -2.45 19.31
N ARG A 28 -24.03 -3.29 20.34
CA ARG A 28 -22.76 -4.00 20.56
C ARG A 28 -22.44 -4.93 19.39
N ALA A 29 -23.38 -5.75 18.92
CA ALA A 29 -23.17 -6.63 17.77
C ALA A 29 -22.80 -5.87 16.49
N LEU A 30 -23.39 -4.69 16.25
CA LEU A 30 -23.03 -3.82 15.12
C LEU A 30 -21.67 -3.12 15.32
N ALA A 31 -21.32 -2.76 16.55
CA ALA A 31 -20.03 -2.17 16.88
C ALA A 31 -18.87 -3.17 16.85
N THR A 32 -19.15 -4.46 17.08
CA THR A 32 -18.21 -5.58 16.90
C THR A 32 -18.13 -6.06 15.44
N ASN A 33 -18.86 -5.41 14.51
CA ASN A 33 -18.74 -5.79 13.10
C ASN A 33 -17.30 -5.49 12.62
N PRO A 34 -16.63 -6.45 11.99
CA PRO A 34 -15.24 -6.32 11.52
C PRO A 34 -14.98 -5.09 10.66
N ASP A 35 -15.91 -4.77 9.77
CA ASP A 35 -15.78 -3.65 8.83
C ASP A 35 -15.88 -2.31 9.55
N VAL A 36 -16.68 -2.24 10.63
CA VAL A 36 -16.82 -1.05 11.46
C VAL A 36 -15.56 -0.82 12.28
N ILE A 37 -14.95 -1.88 12.81
CA ILE A 37 -13.67 -1.80 13.52
C ILE A 37 -12.56 -1.36 12.56
N ALA A 38 -12.47 -1.98 11.38
CA ALA A 38 -11.50 -1.60 10.36
C ALA A 38 -11.64 -0.11 9.96
N LEU A 39 -12.87 0.36 9.74
CA LEU A 39 -13.15 1.75 9.41
C LEU A 39 -12.81 2.71 10.55
N GLN A 40 -13.14 2.36 11.80
CA GLN A 40 -12.79 3.18 12.97
C GLN A 40 -11.28 3.32 13.10
N VAL A 41 -10.56 2.23 12.89
CA VAL A 41 -9.13 2.19 13.01
C VAL A 41 -8.45 2.99 11.89
N GLU A 42 -8.92 2.88 10.65
CA GLU A 42 -8.39 3.69 9.54
C GLU A 42 -8.72 5.19 9.73
N ARG A 43 -9.87 5.52 10.32
CA ARG A 43 -10.20 6.91 10.72
C ARG A 43 -9.25 7.44 11.78
N VAL A 44 -8.97 6.66 12.83
CA VAL A 44 -8.01 7.07 13.89
C VAL A 44 -6.62 7.26 13.29
N ARG A 45 -6.17 6.35 12.43
CA ARG A 45 -4.89 6.50 11.71
C ARG A 45 -4.85 7.78 10.88
N THR A 46 -5.88 8.03 10.07
CA THR A 46 -5.98 9.22 9.22
C THR A 46 -6.00 10.49 10.06
N GLN A 47 -6.72 10.51 11.17
CA GLN A 47 -6.81 11.65 12.08
C GLN A 47 -5.48 11.94 12.76
N VAL A 48 -4.79 10.91 13.28
CA VAL A 48 -3.47 11.06 13.89
C VAL A 48 -2.46 11.56 12.85
N ASP A 49 -2.50 11.01 11.64
CA ASP A 49 -1.65 11.45 10.53
C ASP A 49 -1.89 12.92 10.18
N TRP A 50 -3.15 13.34 10.13
CA TRP A 50 -3.52 14.73 9.87
C TRP A 50 -3.03 15.68 10.96
N LEU A 51 -3.24 15.34 12.23
CA LEU A 51 -2.77 16.16 13.37
C LEU A 51 -1.25 16.29 13.38
N MET A 52 -0.55 15.19 13.13
CA MET A 52 0.90 15.16 13.06
C MET A 52 1.43 16.02 11.91
N TRP A 53 0.88 15.87 10.70
CA TRP A 53 1.26 16.70 9.56
C TRP A 53 0.93 18.17 9.78
N SER A 54 -0.22 18.46 10.39
CA SER A 54 -0.60 19.83 10.75
C SER A 54 0.41 20.45 11.71
N GLY A 55 0.83 19.73 12.76
CA GLY A 55 1.85 20.20 13.69
C GLY A 55 3.20 20.46 13.02
N ILE A 56 3.62 19.58 12.10
CA ILE A 56 4.84 19.77 11.30
C ILE A 56 4.73 21.03 10.42
N VAL A 57 3.63 21.20 9.69
CA VAL A 57 3.41 22.36 8.81
C VAL A 57 3.33 23.66 9.60
N LEU A 58 2.61 23.68 10.72
CA LEU A 58 2.53 24.87 11.59
C LEU A 58 3.90 25.22 12.18
N GLY A 59 4.65 24.22 12.65
CA GLY A 59 5.99 24.43 13.19
C GLY A 59 6.95 24.99 12.13
N MET A 60 6.92 24.43 10.91
CA MET A 60 7.71 24.95 9.79
C MET A 60 7.28 26.37 9.39
N ALA A 61 5.98 26.66 9.32
CA ALA A 61 5.49 27.99 8.99
C ALA A 61 5.97 29.04 10.00
N PHE A 62 5.99 28.68 11.29
CA PHE A 62 6.52 29.56 12.34
C PHE A 62 8.04 29.77 12.22
N CYS A 63 8.81 28.70 12.00
CA CYS A 63 10.25 28.81 11.76
C CYS A 63 10.55 29.68 10.54
N MET A 64 9.79 29.45 9.46
CA MET A 64 9.88 30.19 8.21
C MET A 64 9.64 31.69 8.42
N THR A 65 8.65 32.11 9.22
CA THR A 65 8.43 33.54 9.51
C THR A 65 9.60 34.19 10.25
N ASN A 66 10.23 33.47 11.20
CA ASN A 66 11.36 34.01 11.95
C ASN A 66 12.61 34.13 11.07
N VAL A 67 12.90 33.07 10.31
CA VAL A 67 14.04 33.07 9.37
C VAL A 67 13.84 34.09 8.28
N GLN A 68 12.61 34.29 7.81
CA GLN A 68 12.32 35.30 6.81
C GLN A 68 12.62 36.70 7.33
N ALA A 69 12.19 37.05 8.55
CA ALA A 69 12.49 38.35 9.13
C ALA A 69 14.00 38.58 9.24
N PHE A 70 14.74 37.58 9.72
CA PHE A 70 16.20 37.62 9.84
C PHE A 70 16.91 37.72 8.48
N ALA A 71 16.52 36.89 7.50
CA ALA A 71 17.20 36.77 6.22
C ALA A 71 16.83 37.88 5.23
N ALA A 72 15.62 38.45 5.35
CA ALA A 72 15.21 39.59 4.53
C ALA A 72 15.96 40.87 4.95
N GLY A 73 16.23 41.06 6.25
CA GLY A 73 16.90 42.26 6.75
C GLY A 73 16.22 43.53 6.24
N ASP A 74 16.98 44.42 5.59
CA ASP A 74 16.48 45.67 5.00
C ASP A 74 15.96 45.51 3.56
N ALA A 75 15.75 44.29 3.07
CA ALA A 75 15.26 44.06 1.72
C ALA A 75 13.84 44.65 1.53
N ALA A 76 13.64 45.35 0.41
CA ALA A 76 12.33 45.87 0.06
C ALA A 76 11.30 44.74 -0.08
N GLU A 77 10.08 44.98 0.40
CA GLU A 77 8.96 44.05 0.24
C GLU A 77 8.79 43.70 -1.25
N TRP A 78 8.50 42.42 -1.54
CA TRP A 78 8.36 41.86 -2.89
C TRP A 78 9.63 41.85 -3.76
N SER A 79 10.79 42.21 -3.20
CA SER A 79 12.07 42.01 -3.90
C SER A 79 12.45 40.53 -3.97
N LEU A 80 13.32 40.17 -4.92
CA LEU A 80 13.84 38.80 -5.04
C LEU A 80 14.49 38.28 -3.74
N PRO A 81 15.33 39.07 -3.02
CA PRO A 81 15.87 38.64 -1.73
C PRO A 81 14.79 38.41 -0.66
N TRP A 82 13.76 39.26 -0.62
CA TRP A 82 12.64 39.13 0.32
C TRP A 82 11.85 37.83 0.07
N LEU A 83 11.62 37.49 -1.20
CA LEU A 83 10.97 36.23 -1.59
C LEU A 83 11.87 35.00 -1.34
N ALA A 84 13.18 35.12 -1.61
CA ALA A 84 14.13 34.04 -1.38
C ALA A 84 14.26 33.68 0.11
N ALA A 85 14.15 34.68 1.00
CA ALA A 85 14.17 34.49 2.45
C ALA A 85 13.05 33.56 2.95
N TRP A 86 11.88 33.56 2.30
CA TRP A 86 10.77 32.64 2.63
C TRP A 86 11.09 31.17 2.34
N LEU A 87 11.97 30.88 1.37
CA LEU A 87 12.27 29.52 0.92
C LEU A 87 13.44 28.86 1.68
N LEU A 88 14.23 29.66 2.38
CA LEU A 88 15.48 29.21 2.99
C LEU A 88 15.24 28.18 4.11
N ASP A 89 14.30 28.46 5.01
CA ASP A 89 13.96 27.56 6.13
C ASP A 89 13.21 26.29 5.68
N PRO A 90 12.18 26.35 4.82
CA PRO A 90 11.54 25.16 4.28
C PRO A 90 12.51 24.22 3.56
N MET A 91 13.48 24.75 2.82
CA MET A 91 14.46 23.94 2.11
C MET A 91 15.31 23.11 3.08
N VAL A 92 15.86 23.74 4.13
CA VAL A 92 16.66 23.05 5.15
C VAL A 92 15.82 22.04 5.92
N SER A 93 14.60 22.43 6.32
CA SER A 93 13.67 21.56 7.04
C SER A 93 13.25 20.33 6.23
N LEU A 94 12.99 20.48 4.92
CA LEU A 94 12.66 19.36 4.04
C LEU A 94 13.84 18.40 3.87
N VAL A 95 15.07 18.92 3.74
CA VAL A 95 16.28 18.08 3.69
C VAL A 95 16.43 17.28 4.99
N LEU A 96 16.22 17.92 6.15
CA LEU A 96 16.22 17.23 7.45
C LEU A 96 15.17 16.13 7.52
N ILE A 97 13.91 16.44 7.17
CA ILE A 97 12.82 15.46 7.14
C ILE A 97 13.15 14.30 6.18
N ALA A 98 13.73 14.60 5.00
CA ALA A 98 14.12 13.61 4.02
C ALA A 98 15.25 12.68 4.54
N VAL A 99 16.27 13.22 5.20
CA VAL A 99 17.35 12.44 5.82
C VAL A 99 16.80 11.56 6.94
N ILE A 100 15.97 12.11 7.82
CA ILE A 100 15.32 11.34 8.90
C ILE A 100 14.49 10.21 8.29
N ARG A 101 13.70 10.50 7.26
CA ARG A 101 12.86 9.51 6.59
C ARG A 101 13.68 8.45 5.86
N ALA A 102 14.77 8.83 5.21
CA ALA A 102 15.68 7.90 4.54
C ALA A 102 16.29 6.92 5.53
N GLU A 103 16.73 7.39 6.71
CA GLU A 103 17.24 6.50 7.77
C GLU A 103 16.19 5.51 8.28
N GLN A 104 14.94 5.97 8.45
CA GLN A 104 13.85 5.09 8.90
C GLN A 104 13.48 4.06 7.84
N VAL A 105 13.50 4.45 6.56
CA VAL A 105 13.27 3.52 5.44
C VAL A 105 14.40 2.49 5.37
N THR A 106 15.67 2.90 5.46
CA THR A 106 16.82 1.98 5.39
C THR A 106 16.96 1.08 6.62
N ALA A 107 16.54 1.56 7.80
CA ALA A 107 16.45 0.73 9.01
C ALA A 107 15.48 -0.46 8.84
N ARG A 108 14.38 -0.28 8.08
CA ARG A 108 13.48 -1.40 7.74
C ARG A 108 14.16 -2.48 6.88
N TRP A 109 15.23 -2.12 6.18
CA TRP A 109 16.05 -3.02 5.38
C TRP A 109 17.30 -3.54 6.12
N GLN A 110 17.41 -3.33 7.44
CA GLN A 110 18.54 -3.76 8.28
C GLN A 110 19.91 -3.19 7.85
N VAL A 111 19.92 -2.08 7.11
CA VAL A 111 21.15 -1.37 6.81
C VAL A 111 21.51 -0.52 8.03
N ALA A 112 22.66 -0.79 8.64
CA ALA A 112 23.10 -0.07 9.83
C ALA A 112 23.16 1.45 9.56
N SER A 113 22.53 2.25 10.42
CA SER A 113 22.63 3.71 10.36
C SER A 113 24.10 4.11 10.58
N THR A 114 24.67 4.81 9.61
CA THR A 114 26.06 5.24 9.67
C THR A 114 26.18 6.45 10.61
N ALA A 115 27.31 6.57 11.31
CA ALA A 115 27.58 7.71 12.19
C ALA A 115 27.47 9.07 11.45
N TRP A 116 27.62 9.07 10.12
CA TRP A 116 27.43 10.26 9.27
C TRP A 116 25.99 10.76 9.28
N ALA A 117 25.00 9.86 9.17
CA ALA A 117 23.59 10.23 9.12
C ALA A 117 23.13 10.88 10.44
N ARG A 118 23.62 10.35 11.57
CA ARG A 118 23.47 10.99 12.89
C ARG A 118 24.06 12.41 12.93
N ARG A 119 25.28 12.60 12.41
CA ARG A 119 25.92 13.94 12.37
C ARG A 119 25.13 14.90 11.50
N THR A 120 24.68 14.48 10.31
CA THR A 120 23.87 15.30 9.41
C THR A 120 22.58 15.76 10.08
N ARG A 121 21.91 14.87 10.81
CA ARG A 121 20.70 15.19 11.59
C ARG A 121 20.96 16.26 12.66
N TRP A 122 21.99 16.09 13.49
CA TRP A 122 22.32 17.07 14.52
C TRP A 122 22.82 18.39 13.95
N ALA A 123 23.55 18.36 12.82
CA ALA A 123 24.02 19.57 12.14
C ALA A 123 22.86 20.39 11.57
N THR A 124 21.92 19.75 10.89
CA THR A 124 20.73 20.41 10.32
C THR A 124 19.76 20.90 11.39
N LEU A 125 19.54 20.13 12.46
CA LEU A 125 18.80 20.60 13.63
C LEU A 125 19.49 21.81 14.28
N GLY A 126 20.81 21.74 14.48
CA GLY A 126 21.61 22.83 15.05
C GLY A 126 21.55 24.10 14.20
N ALA A 127 21.60 23.98 12.87
CA ALA A 127 21.44 25.11 11.96
C ALA A 127 20.05 25.76 12.09
N THR A 128 18.99 24.95 12.07
CA THR A 128 17.60 25.43 12.21
C THR A 128 17.36 26.11 13.57
N TYR A 129 17.91 25.53 14.64
CA TYR A 129 17.87 26.10 15.98
C TYR A 129 18.61 27.43 16.07
N ALA A 130 19.83 27.49 15.53
CA ALA A 130 20.64 28.69 15.54
C ALA A 130 19.92 29.83 14.80
N MET A 131 19.41 29.55 13.59
CA MET A 131 18.68 30.53 12.80
C MET A 131 17.43 31.06 13.50
N ASN A 132 16.69 30.19 14.20
CA ASN A 132 15.49 30.62 14.93
C ASN A 132 15.79 31.40 16.21
N THR A 133 16.91 31.14 16.87
CA THR A 133 17.19 31.71 18.19
C THR A 133 18.25 32.81 18.17
N TRP A 134 18.90 33.06 17.03
CA TRP A 134 20.06 33.97 16.92
C TRP A 134 19.79 35.36 17.49
N GLU A 135 18.70 36.00 17.07
CA GLU A 135 18.33 37.34 17.55
C GLU A 135 18.03 37.35 19.06
N ALA A 136 17.36 36.30 19.55
CA ALA A 136 17.05 36.15 20.97
C ALA A 136 18.32 35.98 21.83
N TRP A 137 19.33 35.27 21.30
CA TRP A 137 20.66 35.17 21.91
C TRP A 137 21.41 36.51 21.87
N ALA A 138 21.37 37.21 20.73
CA ALA A 138 21.99 38.53 20.59
C ALA A 138 21.38 39.57 21.55
N ALA A 139 20.07 39.48 21.79
CA ALA A 139 19.33 40.34 22.72
C ALA A 139 19.39 39.85 24.18
N VAL A 140 19.99 38.69 24.46
CA VAL A 140 20.04 38.04 25.78
C VAL A 140 18.63 37.95 26.40
N ALA A 141 17.65 37.49 25.62
CA ALA A 141 16.24 37.43 26.00
C ALA A 141 15.79 35.97 26.25
N PRO A 142 15.79 35.47 27.50
CA PRO A 142 15.56 34.06 27.79
C PRO A 142 14.17 33.56 27.35
N SER A 143 13.14 34.39 27.47
CA SER A 143 11.78 34.07 27.04
C SER A 143 11.69 33.89 25.52
N ALA A 144 12.37 34.76 24.76
CA ALA A 144 12.43 34.66 23.30
C ALA A 144 13.23 33.42 22.88
N ILE A 145 14.34 33.11 23.54
CA ILE A 145 15.11 31.88 23.27
C ILE A 145 14.19 30.67 23.41
N VAL A 146 13.47 30.54 24.52
CA VAL A 146 12.54 29.41 24.72
C VAL A 146 11.45 29.40 23.64
N LEU A 147 10.81 30.55 23.38
CA LEU A 147 9.71 30.66 22.43
C LEU A 147 10.11 30.24 21.01
N HIS A 148 11.30 30.63 20.57
CA HIS A 148 11.81 30.31 19.23
C HIS A 148 12.53 28.96 19.15
N SER A 149 12.85 28.33 20.29
CA SER A 149 13.44 26.97 20.33
C SER A 149 12.42 25.85 20.21
N VAL A 150 11.20 26.06 20.72
CA VAL A 150 10.16 25.03 20.78
C VAL A 150 9.78 24.51 19.38
N PRO A 151 9.53 25.35 18.37
CA PRO A 151 9.03 24.86 17.08
C PRO A 151 10.03 23.98 16.32
N PRO A 152 11.33 24.31 16.19
CA PRO A 152 12.32 23.40 15.60
C PRO A 152 12.39 22.05 16.30
N LEU A 153 12.34 22.04 17.64
CA LEU A 153 12.39 20.82 18.43
C LEU A 153 11.13 19.96 18.24
N VAL A 154 9.95 20.58 18.20
CA VAL A 154 8.68 19.87 17.98
C VAL A 154 8.64 19.27 16.58
N VAL A 155 9.04 20.00 15.53
CA VAL A 155 9.09 19.48 14.16
C VAL A 155 10.06 18.30 14.06
N PHE A 156 11.23 18.44 14.67
CA PHE A 156 12.23 17.39 14.72
C PHE A 156 11.71 16.12 15.39
N VAL A 157 11.20 16.24 16.62
CA VAL A 157 10.66 15.10 17.39
C VAL A 157 9.46 14.49 16.67
N ALA A 158 8.56 15.30 16.11
CA ALA A 158 7.41 14.83 15.35
C ALA A 158 7.85 14.03 14.11
N SER A 159 8.86 14.53 13.37
CA SER A 159 9.38 13.86 12.18
C SER A 159 10.07 12.53 12.49
N GLU A 160 10.73 12.42 13.65
CA GLU A 160 11.37 11.19 14.11
C GLU A 160 10.35 10.18 14.66
N ALA A 161 9.34 10.66 15.38
CA ALA A 161 8.29 9.83 15.95
C ALA A 161 7.25 9.36 14.91
N ALA A 162 7.09 10.09 13.79
CA ALA A 162 6.05 9.85 12.81
C ALA A 162 6.04 8.41 12.25
N PRO A 163 7.17 7.85 11.77
CA PRO A 163 7.18 6.49 11.24
C PRO A 163 6.91 5.45 12.34
N GLY A 164 7.49 5.61 13.52
CA GLY A 164 7.32 4.67 14.63
C GLY A 164 5.90 4.64 15.18
N LEU A 165 5.24 5.80 15.27
CA LEU A 165 3.84 5.88 15.68
C LEU A 165 2.92 5.22 14.65
N ARG A 166 3.15 5.48 13.35
CA ARG A 166 2.41 4.84 12.25
C ARG A 166 2.55 3.33 12.28
N ASP A 167 3.76 2.82 12.44
CA ASP A 167 4.02 1.38 12.48
C ASP A 167 3.36 0.72 13.70
N ARG A 168 3.36 1.37 14.87
CA ARG A 168 2.69 0.86 16.07
C ARG A 168 1.18 0.91 15.97
N LEU A 169 0.63 1.99 15.43
CA LEU A 169 -0.81 2.08 15.15
C LEU A 169 -1.20 0.96 14.19
N THR A 170 -0.49 0.82 13.07
CA THR A 170 -0.65 -0.26 12.09
C THR A 170 -0.59 -1.65 12.73
N ALA A 171 0.41 -1.89 13.59
CA ALA A 171 0.53 -3.16 14.31
C ALA A 171 -0.62 -3.40 15.30
N ALA A 172 -1.08 -2.36 16.01
CA ALA A 172 -2.23 -2.44 16.89
C ALA A 172 -3.52 -2.71 16.11
N VAL A 173 -3.67 -2.15 14.90
CA VAL A 173 -4.77 -2.47 13.97
C VAL A 173 -4.77 -3.95 13.64
N TYR A 174 -3.64 -4.47 13.16
CA TYR A 174 -3.53 -5.88 12.77
C TYR A 174 -3.72 -6.82 13.96
N ALA A 175 -3.21 -6.46 15.14
CA ALA A 175 -3.39 -7.24 16.35
C ALA A 175 -4.86 -7.23 16.83
N ALA A 176 -5.54 -6.09 16.77
CA ALA A 176 -6.97 -6.01 17.09
C ALA A 176 -7.82 -6.82 16.09
N ALA A 177 -7.47 -6.79 14.80
CA ALA A 177 -8.12 -7.60 13.79
C ALA A 177 -7.88 -9.11 13.97
N ALA A 178 -6.68 -9.50 14.42
CA ALA A 178 -6.35 -10.91 14.66
C ALA A 178 -6.89 -11.47 15.99
N ALA A 179 -7.14 -10.61 16.99
CA ALA A 179 -7.59 -11.01 18.32
C ALA A 179 -9.11 -11.23 18.40
N ASP A 180 -9.89 -10.79 17.40
CA ASP A 180 -11.33 -11.00 17.39
C ASP A 180 -11.70 -12.36 16.77
N PRO A 181 -12.25 -13.32 17.54
CA PRO A 181 -12.65 -14.61 17.00
C PRO A 181 -13.84 -14.53 16.05
N SER A 182 -14.60 -13.42 16.01
CA SER A 182 -15.66 -13.18 15.02
C SER A 182 -15.14 -12.74 13.66
N LEU A 183 -13.89 -12.26 13.60
CA LEU A 183 -13.10 -11.99 12.38
C LEU A 183 -12.46 -13.26 11.78
N ARG A 184 -12.54 -14.41 12.47
CA ARG A 184 -12.47 -15.70 11.77
C ARG A 184 -13.74 -15.87 10.95
N ALA A 185 -13.82 -15.12 9.85
CA ALA A 185 -14.80 -15.36 8.82
C ALA A 185 -14.76 -16.86 8.45
N ALA A 186 -15.94 -17.44 8.29
CA ALA A 186 -16.14 -18.78 7.76
C ALA A 186 -15.25 -18.98 6.51
N PRO A 187 -14.77 -20.22 6.25
CA PRO A 187 -13.79 -20.48 5.22
C PRO A 187 -14.27 -19.95 3.86
N VAL A 188 -13.65 -18.85 3.41
CA VAL A 188 -13.83 -18.36 2.04
C VAL A 188 -13.23 -19.40 1.11
N THR A 189 -14.08 -20.03 0.30
CA THR A 189 -13.70 -20.94 -0.77
C THR A 189 -13.05 -20.15 -1.90
N VAL A 190 -12.01 -20.70 -2.53
CA VAL A 190 -11.26 -20.04 -3.62
C VAL A 190 -12.18 -19.54 -4.75
N GLY A 191 -13.30 -20.24 -5.00
CA GLY A 191 -14.31 -19.82 -5.98
C GLY A 191 -15.02 -18.50 -5.64
N GLU A 192 -15.15 -18.15 -4.36
CA GLU A 192 -15.86 -16.94 -3.93
C GLU A 192 -14.98 -15.68 -4.06
N VAL A 193 -13.66 -15.83 -3.92
CA VAL A 193 -12.68 -14.73 -4.13
C VAL A 193 -12.56 -14.40 -5.62
N VAL A 194 -12.61 -15.41 -6.49
CA VAL A 194 -12.58 -15.22 -7.95
C VAL A 194 -13.88 -14.54 -8.42
N ALA A 195 -15.04 -14.99 -7.94
CA ALA A 195 -16.34 -14.40 -8.27
C ALA A 195 -16.49 -12.94 -7.77
N ALA A 196 -15.96 -12.61 -6.59
CA ALA A 196 -15.99 -11.23 -6.08
C ALA A 196 -15.05 -10.28 -6.87
N THR A 197 -14.01 -10.83 -7.51
CA THR A 197 -13.09 -10.05 -8.35
C THR A 197 -13.69 -9.79 -9.75
N GLU A 198 -14.50 -10.71 -10.28
CA GLU A 198 -15.26 -10.53 -11.53
C GLU A 198 -16.31 -9.41 -11.41
N GLN A 199 -16.98 -9.29 -10.27
CA GLN A 199 -18.07 -8.32 -10.09
C GLN A 199 -17.60 -6.85 -10.00
N LEU A 200 -16.32 -6.62 -9.71
CA LEU A 200 -15.68 -5.29 -9.72
C LEU A 200 -15.04 -4.95 -11.07
N ALA A 201 -14.95 -5.90 -12.00
CA ALA A 201 -14.28 -5.73 -13.29
C ALA A 201 -15.24 -5.49 -14.47
N THR A 202 -16.55 -5.39 -14.24
CA THR A 202 -17.49 -5.00 -15.30
C THR A 202 -17.36 -3.49 -15.58
N PRO A 203 -16.92 -3.07 -16.79
CA PRO A 203 -16.88 -1.65 -17.13
C PRO A 203 -18.31 -1.11 -17.15
N GLN A 204 -18.52 -0.05 -16.38
CA GLN A 204 -19.73 0.76 -16.40
C GLN A 204 -19.85 1.39 -17.79
N GLU A 205 -20.77 0.89 -18.62
CA GLU A 205 -21.11 1.46 -19.93
C GLU A 205 -21.53 2.94 -19.76
N GLU A 206 -20.72 3.81 -20.34
CA GLU A 206 -21.00 5.21 -20.58
C GLU A 206 -22.02 5.33 -21.73
N PRO A 207 -23.13 6.10 -21.59
CA PRO A 207 -24.20 6.10 -22.58
C PRO A 207 -23.81 6.94 -23.79
N ALA A 208 -23.44 6.27 -24.89
CA ALA A 208 -23.24 6.90 -26.18
C ALA A 208 -24.57 7.15 -26.91
N ALA A 209 -24.69 8.36 -27.44
CA ALA A 209 -25.86 8.90 -28.11
C ALA A 209 -26.12 8.28 -29.50
N ILE A 210 -27.39 8.42 -29.89
CA ILE A 210 -28.08 7.99 -31.10
C ILE A 210 -27.58 8.72 -32.36
N ALA A 211 -27.40 7.98 -33.47
CA ALA A 211 -27.82 8.30 -34.87
C ALA A 211 -27.09 7.35 -35.84
N GLU A 212 -27.76 6.31 -36.34
CA GLU A 212 -28.43 6.25 -37.67
C GLU A 212 -27.48 5.93 -38.84
N GLY A 213 -27.77 4.82 -39.54
CA GLY A 213 -27.29 4.63 -40.92
C GLY A 213 -27.05 3.19 -41.38
N THR A 214 -28.13 2.56 -41.84
CA THR A 214 -28.18 1.71 -43.05
C THR A 214 -27.84 0.22 -42.96
N GLU A 215 -28.92 -0.54 -43.14
CA GLU A 215 -29.11 -1.89 -43.68
C GLU A 215 -27.99 -2.49 -44.54
N GLU A 216 -27.70 -3.78 -44.33
CA GLU A 216 -27.80 -4.77 -45.41
C GLU A 216 -27.94 -6.19 -44.87
N THR A 217 -28.86 -6.93 -45.49
CA THR A 217 -29.27 -8.30 -45.19
C THR A 217 -28.37 -9.27 -45.97
N SER A 218 -27.81 -10.31 -45.33
CA SER A 218 -27.38 -11.52 -46.06
C SER A 218 -27.26 -12.75 -45.15
N THR A 219 -28.24 -13.64 -45.34
CA THR A 219 -28.19 -15.11 -45.41
C THR A 219 -27.13 -15.94 -44.62
N ALA A 220 -27.67 -16.88 -43.85
CA ALA A 220 -27.04 -17.94 -43.05
C ALA A 220 -26.07 -18.87 -43.82
N PRO A 221 -25.27 -19.70 -43.11
CA PRO A 221 -25.83 -20.96 -42.64
C PRO A 221 -25.51 -21.30 -41.17
N ASP A 222 -26.47 -22.03 -40.62
CA ASP A 222 -26.48 -22.80 -39.38
C ASP A 222 -25.25 -23.71 -39.27
N VAL A 223 -24.36 -23.42 -38.32
CA VAL A 223 -23.29 -24.31 -37.87
C VAL A 223 -23.65 -24.76 -36.47
N GLN A 224 -24.22 -25.97 -36.40
CA GLN A 224 -24.32 -26.75 -35.18
C GLN A 224 -22.89 -26.97 -34.65
N GLN A 225 -22.50 -26.19 -33.65
CA GLN A 225 -21.38 -26.54 -32.80
C GLN A 225 -21.92 -27.56 -31.79
N ASP A 226 -21.47 -28.81 -31.96
CA ASP A 226 -21.47 -29.79 -30.90
C ASP A 226 -20.71 -29.20 -29.70
N GLU A 227 -21.45 -28.67 -28.72
CA GLU A 227 -20.97 -28.50 -27.34
C GLU A 227 -20.75 -29.91 -26.77
N GLU A 228 -19.67 -30.55 -27.20
CA GLU A 228 -19.08 -31.66 -26.48
C GLU A 228 -18.57 -31.06 -25.15
N ALA A 229 -19.38 -31.26 -24.11
CA ALA A 229 -19.11 -30.88 -22.74
C ALA A 229 -17.81 -31.53 -22.27
N ALA A 230 -16.69 -30.90 -22.59
CA ALA A 230 -15.40 -31.21 -22.02
C ALA A 230 -15.53 -30.97 -20.50
N GLU A 231 -15.45 -32.06 -19.74
CA GLU A 231 -15.38 -31.98 -18.27
C GLU A 231 -14.33 -30.92 -17.90
N PRO A 232 -14.66 -29.95 -17.03
CA PRO A 232 -13.69 -28.96 -16.59
C PRO A 232 -12.47 -29.71 -16.02
N PRO A 233 -11.24 -29.29 -16.33
CA PRO A 233 -10.05 -29.96 -15.84
C PRO A 233 -10.13 -30.07 -14.32
N PRO A 234 -9.63 -31.17 -13.73
CA PRO A 234 -9.70 -31.37 -12.29
C PRO A 234 -8.99 -30.21 -11.58
N VAL A 235 -9.77 -29.28 -11.03
CA VAL A 235 -9.26 -28.18 -10.24
C VAL A 235 -8.65 -28.81 -9.00
N ALA A 236 -7.36 -28.59 -8.76
CA ALA A 236 -6.69 -29.09 -7.57
C ALA A 236 -7.42 -28.55 -6.32
N GLN A 237 -8.15 -29.41 -5.62
CA GLN A 237 -8.89 -29.08 -4.42
C GLN A 237 -7.98 -29.36 -3.22
N TRP A 238 -7.38 -28.31 -2.66
CA TRP A 238 -6.66 -28.40 -1.38
C TRP A 238 -7.53 -27.89 -0.25
N GLU A 239 -7.49 -28.56 0.90
CA GLU A 239 -8.12 -28.04 2.10
C GLU A 239 -7.32 -26.85 2.64
N ARG A 240 -8.02 -25.82 3.11
CA ARG A 240 -7.41 -24.56 3.58
C ARG A 240 -6.39 -24.78 4.71
N ALA A 241 -6.61 -25.80 5.56
CA ALA A 241 -5.67 -26.15 6.62
C ALA A 241 -4.31 -26.63 6.05
N GLU A 242 -4.34 -27.39 4.96
CA GLU A 242 -3.15 -27.89 4.29
C GLU A 242 -2.38 -26.76 3.59
N LEU A 243 -3.09 -25.79 2.99
CA LEU A 243 -2.45 -24.62 2.36
C LEU A 243 -1.73 -23.74 3.39
N LEU A 244 -2.31 -23.59 4.59
CA LEU A 244 -1.76 -22.74 5.64
C LEU A 244 -0.60 -23.41 6.38
N ASP A 245 -0.65 -24.73 6.57
CA ASP A 245 0.42 -25.51 7.24
C ASP A 245 1.51 -25.99 6.27
N ALA A 246 1.30 -25.81 4.96
CA ALA A 246 2.28 -26.19 3.94
C ALA A 246 3.66 -25.57 4.23
N GLY A 247 4.65 -26.45 4.35
CA GLY A 247 6.06 -26.05 4.38
C GLY A 247 6.46 -25.30 3.11
N PRO A 248 7.61 -24.61 3.12
CA PRO A 248 8.02 -23.76 2.01
C PRO A 248 8.15 -24.48 0.66
N GLU A 249 8.58 -25.75 0.65
CA GLU A 249 8.69 -26.55 -0.58
C GLU A 249 7.32 -27.03 -1.10
N ALA A 250 6.47 -27.56 -0.22
CA ALA A 250 5.09 -27.97 -0.58
C ALA A 250 4.28 -26.79 -1.15
N ARG A 251 4.52 -25.59 -0.62
CA ARG A 251 3.89 -24.36 -1.14
C ARG A 251 4.34 -24.01 -2.55
N ILE A 252 5.62 -24.18 -2.87
CA ILE A 252 6.13 -23.92 -4.23
C ILE A 252 5.48 -24.90 -5.20
N GLU A 253 5.34 -26.17 -4.82
CA GLU A 253 4.68 -27.19 -5.62
C GLU A 253 3.19 -26.88 -5.86
N GLN A 254 2.46 -26.47 -4.82
CA GLN A 254 1.06 -26.03 -4.93
C GLN A 254 0.91 -24.80 -5.84
N VAL A 255 1.83 -23.83 -5.76
CA VAL A 255 1.85 -22.67 -6.70
C VAL A 255 2.14 -23.12 -8.13
N MET A 256 3.02 -24.11 -8.33
CA MET A 256 3.28 -24.66 -9.66
C MET A 256 2.03 -25.35 -10.23
N ASP A 257 1.29 -26.09 -9.40
CA ASP A 257 0.04 -26.74 -9.83
C ASP A 257 -1.04 -25.71 -10.15
N LEU A 258 -1.13 -24.59 -9.43
CA LEU A 258 -2.00 -23.48 -9.78
C LEU A 258 -1.66 -22.83 -11.12
N LEU A 259 -0.36 -22.70 -11.42
CA LEU A 259 0.12 -22.17 -12.70
C LEU A 259 -0.13 -23.14 -13.86
N ARG A 260 -0.01 -24.46 -13.62
CA ARG A 260 -0.29 -25.51 -14.62
C ARG A 260 -1.79 -25.68 -14.88
N ALA A 261 -2.60 -25.65 -13.82
CA ALA A 261 -4.05 -25.83 -13.90
C ALA A 261 -4.76 -24.66 -14.57
N GLY A 262 -4.09 -23.49 -14.68
CA GLY A 262 -4.66 -22.32 -15.35
C GLY A 262 -5.96 -21.89 -14.66
N LEU A 263 -5.84 -21.39 -13.42
CA LEU A 263 -6.98 -20.93 -12.60
C LEU A 263 -8.01 -20.07 -13.37
N VAL A 264 -7.56 -19.33 -14.39
CA VAL A 264 -8.37 -18.67 -15.44
C VAL A 264 -7.53 -18.59 -16.74
N PRO A 265 -8.06 -18.95 -17.93
CA PRO A 265 -7.36 -18.70 -19.19
C PRO A 265 -7.03 -17.20 -19.36
N GLY A 266 -5.75 -16.86 -19.51
CA GLY A 266 -5.32 -15.51 -19.85
C GLY A 266 -5.02 -14.55 -18.69
N GLN A 267 -5.15 -14.97 -17.42
CA GLN A 267 -4.72 -14.15 -16.27
C GLN A 267 -3.48 -14.70 -15.56
N ASP A 268 -2.47 -13.84 -15.41
CA ASP A 268 -1.26 -14.15 -14.66
C ASP A 268 -1.51 -14.03 -13.15
N LEU A 269 -1.25 -15.10 -12.40
CA LEU A 269 -1.20 -15.04 -10.93
C LEU A 269 -0.18 -14.00 -10.47
N THR A 270 -0.62 -13.07 -9.64
CA THR A 270 0.24 -12.09 -8.97
C THR A 270 0.75 -12.63 -7.64
N GLY A 271 1.92 -12.15 -7.20
CA GLY A 271 2.46 -12.56 -5.89
C GLY A 271 1.62 -12.09 -4.69
N GLU A 272 0.70 -11.16 -4.90
CA GLU A 272 -0.28 -10.75 -3.90
C GLU A 272 -1.40 -11.77 -3.73
N GLN A 273 -1.97 -12.24 -4.84
CA GLN A 273 -2.96 -13.32 -4.84
C GLN A 273 -2.37 -14.59 -4.23
N VAL A 274 -1.12 -14.94 -4.58
CA VAL A 274 -0.42 -16.06 -3.94
C VAL A 274 -0.25 -15.82 -2.43
N GLY A 275 0.13 -14.60 -2.01
CA GLY A 275 0.19 -14.27 -0.58
C GLY A 275 -1.13 -14.51 0.14
N LEU A 276 -2.24 -14.04 -0.44
CA LEU A 276 -3.58 -14.20 0.13
C LEU A 276 -4.02 -15.66 0.22
N ILE A 277 -3.78 -16.47 -0.83
CA ILE A 277 -4.14 -17.90 -0.87
C ILE A 277 -3.47 -18.68 0.28
N PHE A 278 -2.19 -18.39 0.55
CA PHE A 278 -1.39 -19.12 1.55
C PHE A 278 -1.33 -18.40 2.91
N GLY A 279 -2.14 -17.36 3.16
CA GLY A 279 -2.14 -16.62 4.42
C GLY A 279 -0.81 -15.93 4.74
N GLN A 280 -0.07 -15.51 3.71
CA GLN A 280 1.28 -14.96 3.79
C GLN A 280 1.34 -13.51 3.37
N SER A 281 2.40 -12.81 3.78
CA SER A 281 2.64 -11.45 3.27
C SER A 281 2.96 -11.47 1.77
N GLN A 282 2.58 -10.40 1.06
CA GLN A 282 2.80 -10.20 -0.38
C GLN A 282 4.24 -10.51 -0.83
N ARG A 283 5.23 -10.22 0.02
CA ARG A 283 6.66 -10.50 -0.25
C ARG A 283 6.93 -12.00 -0.37
N HIS A 284 6.37 -12.81 0.52
CA HIS A 284 6.57 -14.25 0.49
C HIS A 284 5.80 -14.89 -0.67
N GLY A 285 4.60 -14.39 -0.98
CA GLY A 285 3.85 -14.82 -2.16
C GLY A 285 4.60 -14.53 -3.47
N ARG A 286 5.20 -13.34 -3.62
CA ARG A 286 6.07 -13.02 -4.78
C ARG A 286 7.27 -13.96 -4.89
N ARG A 287 7.92 -14.30 -3.78
CA ARG A 287 9.08 -15.19 -3.77
C ARG A 287 8.70 -16.63 -4.15
N ALA A 288 7.59 -17.14 -3.62
CA ALA A 288 7.07 -18.46 -3.98
C ALA A 288 6.68 -18.52 -5.47
N LEU A 289 6.02 -17.48 -5.98
CA LEU A 289 5.65 -17.36 -7.39
C LEU A 289 6.87 -17.32 -8.32
N GLN A 290 7.91 -16.55 -7.96
CA GLN A 290 9.15 -16.49 -8.74
C GLN A 290 9.87 -17.85 -8.78
N GLU A 291 9.95 -18.53 -7.63
CA GLU A 291 10.59 -19.85 -7.55
C GLU A 291 9.78 -20.91 -8.32
N ALA A 292 8.46 -20.89 -8.23
CA ALA A 292 7.58 -21.76 -9.02
C ALA A 292 7.75 -21.55 -10.53
N ARG A 293 7.78 -20.29 -11.00
CA ARG A 293 8.03 -19.96 -12.42
C ARG A 293 9.43 -20.40 -12.87
N ARG A 294 10.44 -20.23 -12.01
CA ARG A 294 11.80 -20.68 -12.30
C ARG A 294 11.88 -22.20 -12.49
N ARG A 295 11.14 -22.96 -11.68
CA ARG A 295 11.08 -24.43 -11.76
C ARG A 295 10.24 -24.95 -12.93
N LEU A 296 9.21 -24.23 -13.34
CA LEU A 296 8.37 -24.59 -14.50
C LEU A 296 9.06 -24.32 -15.86
N GLY A 297 10.08 -23.46 -15.88
CA GLY A 297 10.75 -23.06 -17.13
C GLY A 297 9.91 -22.08 -17.97
N PRO A 298 10.45 -21.60 -19.11
CA PRO A 298 9.68 -20.75 -20.03
C PRO A 298 8.49 -21.54 -20.58
N ARG A 299 7.29 -20.94 -20.51
CA ARG A 299 6.07 -21.50 -21.07
C ARG A 299 6.29 -21.68 -22.59
N PRO A 300 6.04 -22.85 -23.18
CA PRO A 300 6.05 -23.00 -24.63
C PRO A 300 5.03 -22.03 -25.21
N ASP A 301 5.50 -21.21 -26.15
CA ASP A 301 4.68 -20.20 -26.81
C ASP A 301 3.68 -20.93 -27.72
N PRO A 302 2.35 -20.79 -27.52
CA PRO A 302 1.35 -21.54 -28.29
C PRO A 302 1.28 -21.11 -29.78
N LEU A 303 2.15 -20.21 -30.23
CA LEU A 303 2.16 -19.65 -31.59
C LEU A 303 3.39 -20.02 -32.43
N VAL A 304 4.16 -21.07 -32.08
CA VAL A 304 5.35 -21.47 -32.86
C VAL A 304 5.32 -22.93 -33.35
N ASP A 305 4.17 -23.61 -33.29
CA ASP A 305 3.95 -24.87 -34.01
C ASP A 305 3.15 -24.63 -35.29
N GLU A 306 3.71 -23.86 -36.21
CA GLU A 306 3.37 -24.01 -37.63
C GLU A 306 4.52 -23.51 -38.52
N VAL A 307 4.87 -24.36 -39.49
CA VAL A 307 5.85 -24.15 -40.59
C VAL A 307 7.32 -24.35 -40.23
N VAL A 308 7.72 -25.62 -40.06
CA VAL A 308 9.04 -26.07 -40.53
C VAL A 308 8.88 -26.39 -42.02
N ASP A 309 9.01 -25.37 -42.87
CA ASP A 309 9.24 -25.59 -44.30
C ASP A 309 10.67 -26.06 -44.49
N GLU A 310 10.77 -27.25 -45.07
CA GLU A 310 11.98 -27.94 -45.46
C GLU A 310 12.71 -27.15 -46.58
N VAL A 311 13.57 -26.20 -46.20
CA VAL A 311 14.46 -25.53 -47.16
C VAL A 311 15.66 -26.42 -47.45
N VAL A 312 15.57 -27.11 -48.58
CA VAL A 312 16.68 -27.77 -49.29
C VAL A 312 17.82 -26.76 -49.54
N PRO A 313 19.05 -26.97 -49.04
CA PRO A 313 20.16 -26.09 -49.35
C PRO A 313 20.71 -26.41 -50.75
N SER A 314 20.34 -25.59 -51.73
CA SER A 314 21.10 -25.47 -52.98
C SER A 314 22.30 -24.55 -52.73
N GLY A 315 23.47 -24.98 -53.20
CA GLY A 315 24.77 -24.43 -52.85
C GLY A 315 24.95 -22.93 -53.08
N GLY A 316 25.77 -22.32 -52.23
CA GLY A 316 26.12 -20.91 -52.30
C GLY A 316 27.01 -20.50 -51.14
N GLU A 317 28.31 -20.72 -51.34
CA GLU A 317 29.46 -20.19 -50.61
C GLU A 317 29.27 -18.75 -50.10
N LEU A 318 29.60 -18.44 -48.83
CA LEU A 318 30.26 -17.19 -48.42
C LEU A 318 30.66 -17.16 -46.93
N VAL A 319 31.97 -17.33 -46.74
CA VAL A 319 32.92 -16.43 -46.02
C VAL A 319 32.66 -16.07 -44.55
N LEU A 320 33.50 -16.69 -43.70
CA LEU A 320 33.92 -16.21 -42.38
C LEU A 320 34.75 -14.92 -42.48
N LEU A 321 34.31 -13.85 -41.80
CA LEU A 321 35.17 -12.71 -41.48
C LEU A 321 35.23 -12.50 -39.96
N SER A 322 36.34 -12.99 -39.39
CA SER A 322 36.93 -12.55 -38.13
C SER A 322 37.56 -11.17 -38.32
N THR A 323 37.34 -10.23 -37.40
CA THR A 323 38.20 -9.04 -37.31
C THR A 323 38.35 -8.61 -35.87
N ASP A 324 39.50 -8.96 -35.31
CA ASP A 324 40.13 -8.39 -34.13
C ASP A 324 41.01 -7.18 -34.55
N ARG A 325 41.30 -6.31 -33.57
CA ARG A 325 42.28 -5.19 -33.51
C ARG A 325 41.96 -3.82 -34.15
N ARG A 326 41.96 -2.81 -33.27
CA ARG A 326 42.83 -1.63 -33.42
C ARG A 326 43.40 -1.14 -32.08
N LEU A 327 44.73 -1.13 -32.02
CA LEU A 327 45.60 -0.44 -31.08
C LEU A 327 45.91 0.99 -31.58
N GLU A 328 46.54 1.75 -30.69
CA GLU A 328 47.31 3.02 -30.85
C GLU A 328 46.55 4.29 -30.40
N VAL A 329 46.88 4.97 -29.29
CA VAL A 329 48.14 5.57 -28.74
C VAL A 329 48.35 7.03 -29.18
N GLY A 330 48.61 7.90 -28.19
CA GLY A 330 49.23 9.22 -28.31
C GLY A 330 48.31 10.36 -27.81
N ALA A 331 48.66 11.20 -26.84
CA ALA A 331 49.96 11.59 -26.27
C ALA A 331 49.88 11.81 -24.75
#